data_AF-A0A351CLA0-F1
#
_entry.id   AF-A0A351CLA0-F1
#
_cell.length_a   1.000
_cell.length_b   1.000
_cell.length_c   1.000
_cell.angle_alpha   90.00
_cell.angle_beta   90.00
_cell.angle_gamma   90.00
#
_symmetry.space_group_name_H-M   'P 1'
#
loop_
_entity.id
_entity.type
_entity.pdbx_description
1 polymer ?
#
loop_
_entity_poly.entity_id
_entity_poly.type
_entity_poly.pdbx_seq_one_letter_code
_entity_poly.pdbx_strand_id
1 'polypeptide(L)' 'MKIVLLGAAGGIGQALALILKTQLPAGSDLSLYD' A
#
# COMPACT_ATOMS: atom_id res chain seq x y z
N MET A 1 -5.65 11.64 -1.81
CA MET A 1 -4.19 11.75 -1.58
C MET A 1 -3.51 10.48 -2.09
N LYS A 2 -2.38 10.56 -2.81
CA LYS A 2 -1.74 9.37 -3.36
C LYS A 2 -0.69 8.83 -2.39
N ILE A 3 -0.80 7.55 -2.04
CA ILE A 3 0.14 6.81 -1.20
C ILE A 3 0.86 5.79 -2.07
N VAL A 4 2.18 5.72 -1.93
CA VAL A 4 3.03 4.83 -2.72
C VAL A 4 3.79 3.91 -1.79
N LEU A 5 3.73 2.60 -2.05
CA LEU A 5 4.55 1.60 -1.39
C LEU A 5 5.59 1.07 -2.39
N LEU A 6 6.87 1.21 -2.06
CA LEU A 6 8.00 0.65 -2.80
C LEU A 6 8.47 -0.63 -2.09
N GLY A 7 8.75 -1.68 -2.85
CA GLY A 7 9.07 -3.01 -2.30
C GLY A 7 7.83 -3.81 -1.89
N ALA A 8 6.74 -3.68 -2.65
CA ALA A 8 5.44 -4.27 -2.33
C ALA A 8 5.36 -5.80 -2.49
N ALA A 9 6.25 -6.42 -3.28
CA ALA A 9 6.30 -7.87 -3.51
C ALA A 9 7.09 -8.62 -2.41
N GLY A 10 7.87 -7.92 -1.58
CA GLY A 10 8.53 -8.51 -0.41
C GLY A 10 7.55 -8.95 0.70
N GLY A 11 7.98 -9.85 1.60
CA GLY A 11 7.11 -10.37 2.65
C GLY A 11 6.49 -9.30 3.57
N ILE A 12 7.24 -8.22 3.85
CA ILE A 12 6.74 -7.05 4.58
C ILE A 12 5.82 -6.20 3.68
N GLY A 13 6.23 -5.98 2.43
CA GLY A 13 5.50 -5.18 1.46
C GLY A 13 4.07 -5.70 1.23
N GLN A 14 3.91 -7.02 1.12
CA GLN A 14 2.61 -7.64 0.93
C GLN A 14 1.69 -7.45 2.15
N ALA A 15 2.20 -7.69 3.36
CA ALA A 15 1.44 -7.50 4.59
C ALA A 15 1.05 -6.02 4.78
N LEU A 16 1.97 -5.11 4.50
CA LEU A 16 1.74 -3.68 4.58
C LEU A 16 0.73 -3.20 3.51
N ALA A 17 0.81 -3.72 2.28
CA ALA A 17 -0.14 -3.40 1.22
C ALA A 17 -1.57 -3.82 1.60
N LEU A 18 -1.74 -4.98 2.24
CA LEU A 18 -3.04 -5.45 2.74
C LEU A 18 -3.59 -4.52 3.83
N ILE A 19 -2.75 -4.16 4.81
CA ILE A 19 -3.13 -3.24 5.89
C ILE A 19 -3.53 -1.89 5.31
N LEU A 20 -2.72 -1.33 4.40
CA LEU A 20 -3.02 -0.06 3.75
C LEU A 20 -4.34 -0.14 2.97
N LYS A 21 -4.58 -1.21 2.21
CA LYS A 21 -5.84 -1.36 1.46
C LYS A 21 -7.09 -1.30 2.34
N THR A 22 -7.00 -1.71 3.62
CA THR A 22 -8.13 -1.69 4.56
C THR A 22 -8.22 -0.43 5.42
N GLN A 23 -7.11 0.29 5.61
CA GLN A 23 -7.03 1.43 6.53
C GLN A 23 -6.69 2.76 5.85
N LEU A 24 -6.75 2.82 4.53
CA LEU A 24 -6.52 4.07 3.80
C LEU A 24 -7.59 5.11 4.13
N PRO A 25 -7.19 6.38 4.31
CA PRO A 25 -8.16 7.47 4.40
C PRO A 25 -9.05 7.51 3.16
N ALA A 26 -10.32 7.87 3.33
CA ALA A 26 -11.24 8.03 2.21
C ALA A 26 -10.68 9.03 1.17
N GLY A 27 -10.84 8.70 -0.12
CA GLY A 27 -10.28 9.52 -1.21
C GLY A 27 -8.76 9.40 -1.39
N SER A 28 -8.16 8.32 -0.84
CA SER A 28 -6.75 7.99 -1.06
C SER A 28 -6.60 6.88 -2.10
N ASP A 29 -5.55 6.98 -2.93
CA ASP A 29 -5.15 5.95 -3.86
C ASP A 29 -3.85 5.30 -3.41
N LEU A 30 -3.79 3.97 -3.48
CA LEU A 30 -2.59 3.20 -3.19
C LEU A 30 -1.96 2.72 -4.50
N SER A 31 -0.70 3.06 -4.71
CA SER A 31 0.12 2.52 -5.80
C SER A 31 1.22 1.65 -5.23
N LEU A 32 1.32 0.42 -5.74
CA LEU A 32 2.30 -0.57 -5.32
C LEU A 32 3.35 -0.70 -6.41
N TYR A 33 4.62 -0.61 -6.02
CA TYR A 33 5.77 -0.89 -6.89
C TYR A 33 6.71 -1.84 -6.15
N ASP A 34 7.45 -2.63 -6.92
CA ASP A 34 8.56 -3.42 -6.43
C ASP A 34 9.76 -3.20 -7.34
#